data_AF-A0A931SFU3-F1
#
_entry.id   AF-A0A931SFU3-F1
#
_cell.length_a   1.000
_cell.length_b   1.000
_cell.length_c   1.000
_cell.angle_alpha   90.00
_cell.angle_beta   90.00
_cell.angle_gamma   90.00
#
_symmetry.space_group_name_H-M   'P 1'
#
loop_
_entity.id
_entity.type
_entity.pdbx_description
1 polymer ?
#
loop_
_entity_poly.entity_id
_entity_poly.type
_entity_poly.pdbx_seq_one_letter_code
_entity_poly.pdbx_strand_id
1 'polypeptide(L)'
;MTATAVTERRKSARQAPPSRFTVHLLQANGATATEGVNVSEGGLCLRLREMLEVRSLVQLQVTPGDGGKGRRPVRCAGRVTWVMQRLDLRGTPPFVFDTGIEFVNPPPGLRQRVIPAGAGPVTPGRTTRSLRLGPAVIRGREYVPRIERSPGSPARWHLVILAEGVPCLSEHYPSERAALAAWTRFRRQRAKR
;
A
#
# COMPACT_ATOMS: atom_id res chain seq x y z
N MET A 1 27.16 -5.87 -12.84
CA MET A 1 26.06 -5.37 -11.98
C MET A 1 25.21 -4.40 -12.80
N THR A 2 24.01 -4.79 -13.21
CA THR A 2 23.15 -3.99 -14.10
C THR A 2 21.88 -3.59 -13.37
N ALA A 3 21.76 -2.29 -13.08
CA ALA A 3 20.53 -1.71 -12.56
C ALA A 3 19.53 -1.58 -13.72
N THR A 4 18.49 -2.41 -13.76
CA THR A 4 17.37 -2.21 -14.68
C THR A 4 16.57 -1.00 -14.22
N ALA A 5 16.66 0.10 -14.95
CA ALA A 5 15.85 1.29 -14.73
C ALA A 5 14.37 0.95 -14.99
N VAL A 6 13.54 1.02 -13.96
CA VAL A 6 12.08 0.92 -14.09
C VAL A 6 11.56 2.33 -14.35
N THR A 7 11.02 2.58 -15.53
CA THR A 7 10.42 3.88 -15.88
C THR A 7 9.15 4.09 -15.05
N GLU A 8 9.16 5.12 -14.21
CA GLU A 8 8.02 5.50 -13.36
C GLU A 8 6.89 6.05 -14.23
N ARG A 9 5.74 5.36 -14.25
CA ARG A 9 4.56 5.74 -15.04
C ARG A 9 3.57 6.61 -14.26
N ARG A 10 3.80 6.82 -12.96
CA ARG A 10 2.86 7.53 -12.08
C ARG A 10 2.94 9.05 -12.26
N LYS A 11 1.78 9.69 -12.31
CA LYS A 11 1.64 11.15 -12.32
C LYS A 11 1.80 11.79 -10.93
N SER A 12 1.55 11.03 -9.85
CA SER A 12 1.58 11.52 -8.47
C SER A 12 2.25 10.53 -7.51
N ALA A 13 2.91 11.06 -6.48
CA ALA A 13 3.70 10.27 -5.54
C ALA A 13 2.77 9.48 -4.64
N ARG A 14 3.05 8.20 -4.42
CA ARG A 14 2.38 7.42 -3.39
C ARG A 14 3.09 7.65 -2.07
N GLN A 15 2.34 8.04 -1.07
CA GLN A 15 2.83 8.11 0.30
C GLN A 15 2.22 6.98 1.10
N ALA A 16 2.96 6.50 2.10
CA ALA A 16 2.34 5.71 3.15
C ALA A 16 1.14 6.52 3.67
N PRO A 17 0.02 5.87 3.98
CA PRO A 17 -1.10 6.57 4.58
C PRO A 17 -0.54 7.19 5.86
N PRO A 18 -0.61 8.52 6.04
CA PRO A 18 -0.31 9.08 7.32
C PRO A 18 -1.12 8.33 8.38
N SER A 19 -0.55 8.14 9.57
CA SER A 19 -1.27 7.67 10.77
C SER A 19 -2.50 8.53 11.13
N ARG A 20 -2.70 9.61 10.35
CA ARG A 20 -3.66 10.68 10.46
C ARG A 20 -4.83 10.54 9.47
N PHE A 21 -5.27 9.36 9.06
CA PHE A 21 -6.66 9.19 8.61
C PHE A 21 -7.13 7.73 8.67
N THR A 22 -8.44 7.57 8.82
CA THR A 22 -9.14 6.29 8.64
C THR A 22 -10.00 6.36 7.38
N VAL A 23 -10.11 5.24 6.67
CA VAL A 23 -10.99 5.11 5.49
C VAL A 23 -12.06 4.08 5.80
N HIS A 24 -13.30 4.47 5.61
CA HIS A 24 -14.44 3.58 5.66
C HIS A 24 -14.96 3.33 4.24
N LEU A 25 -15.11 2.06 3.87
CA LEU A 25 -15.86 1.65 2.69
C LEU A 25 -17.34 1.64 3.07
N LEU A 26 -18.15 2.46 2.39
CA LEU A 26 -19.58 2.54 2.60
C LEU A 26 -20.27 1.53 1.68
N GLN A 27 -20.97 0.57 2.27
CA GLN A 27 -21.76 -0.47 1.62
C GLN A 27 -23.23 -0.32 2.03
N ALA A 28 -24.15 -0.99 1.33
CA ALA A 28 -25.58 -0.91 1.63
C ALA A 28 -25.94 -1.36 3.06
N ASN A 29 -25.16 -2.29 3.61
CA ASN A 29 -25.33 -2.86 4.95
C ASN A 29 -24.53 -2.14 6.05
N GLY A 30 -23.79 -1.07 5.73
CA GLY A 30 -23.03 -0.31 6.73
C GLY A 30 -21.69 0.22 6.22
N ALA A 31 -20.83 0.60 7.16
CA ALA A 31 -19.52 1.16 6.88
C ALA A 31 -18.42 0.26 7.45
N THR A 32 -17.56 -0.26 6.58
CA THR A 32 -16.44 -1.12 6.97
C THR A 32 -15.18 -0.28 7.12
N ALA A 33 -14.57 -0.26 8.31
CA ALA A 33 -13.26 0.38 8.50
C ALA A 33 -12.18 -0.43 7.77
N THR A 34 -11.33 0.25 7.01
CA THR A 34 -10.32 -0.37 6.15
C THR A 34 -8.94 0.19 6.44
N GLU A 35 -7.91 -0.65 6.31
CA GLU A 35 -6.53 -0.23 6.44
C GLU A 35 -6.08 0.40 5.11
N GLY A 36 -5.70 1.68 5.14
CA GLY A 36 -5.02 2.30 4.01
C GLY A 36 -3.62 1.71 3.83
N VAL A 37 -3.22 1.43 2.59
CA VAL A 37 -1.86 0.95 2.25
C VAL A 37 -1.00 2.06 1.68
N ASN A 38 -1.59 2.95 0.88
CA ASN A 38 -0.96 4.18 0.38
C ASN A 38 -2.02 5.13 -0.17
N VAL A 39 -1.66 6.40 -0.35
CA VAL A 39 -2.53 7.42 -0.94
C VAL A 39 -1.75 8.39 -1.85
N SER A 40 -2.47 8.98 -2.79
CA SER A 40 -2.01 9.98 -3.76
C SER A 40 -3.16 10.95 -4.10
N GLU A 41 -2.90 11.96 -4.94
CA GLU A 41 -3.92 12.89 -5.42
C GLU A 41 -5.04 12.26 -6.26
N GLY A 42 -4.71 11.20 -6.98
CA GLY A 42 -5.66 10.51 -7.87
C GLY A 42 -6.45 9.40 -7.17
N GLY A 43 -6.02 8.94 -6.00
CA GLY A 43 -6.64 7.78 -5.38
C GLY A 43 -5.83 7.20 -4.24
N LEU A 44 -6.30 6.07 -3.72
CA LEU A 44 -5.71 5.36 -2.60
C LEU A 44 -5.72 3.85 -2.81
N CYS A 45 -4.91 3.16 -2.02
CA CYS A 45 -4.92 1.71 -1.93
C CYS A 45 -5.48 1.31 -0.56
N LEU A 46 -6.49 0.44 -0.55
CA LEU A 46 -7.05 -0.15 0.66
C LEU A 46 -6.68 -1.62 0.77
N ARG A 47 -6.58 -2.10 2.00
CA ARG A 47 -6.50 -3.50 2.31
C ARG A 47 -7.85 -4.00 2.81
N LEU A 48 -8.40 -4.99 2.11
CA LEU A 48 -9.74 -5.52 2.31
C LEU A 48 -9.69 -7.02 2.56
N ARG A 49 -10.69 -7.55 3.27
CA ARG A 49 -10.91 -9.00 3.43
C ARG A 49 -11.78 -9.58 2.32
N GLU A 50 -12.48 -8.71 1.60
CA GLU A 50 -13.38 -9.05 0.51
C GLU A 50 -12.80 -8.51 -0.79
N MET A 51 -12.99 -9.28 -1.86
CA MET A 51 -12.63 -8.87 -3.20
C MET A 51 -13.69 -7.91 -3.73
N LEU A 52 -13.27 -6.72 -4.17
CA LEU A 52 -14.14 -5.82 -4.91
C LEU A 52 -14.08 -6.11 -6.41
N GLU A 53 -15.13 -5.77 -7.13
CA GLU A 53 -15.16 -5.89 -8.57
C GLU A 53 -14.39 -4.74 -9.24
N VAL A 54 -13.52 -5.06 -10.19
CA VAL A 54 -12.76 -4.05 -10.94
C VAL A 54 -13.72 -3.21 -11.80
N ARG A 55 -13.49 -1.89 -11.86
CA ARG A 55 -14.34 -0.85 -12.46
C ARG A 55 -15.64 -0.54 -11.71
N SER A 56 -15.99 -1.28 -10.66
CA SER A 56 -17.13 -0.94 -9.82
C SER A 56 -16.94 0.42 -9.13
N LEU A 57 -18.06 1.08 -8.86
CA LEU A 57 -18.11 2.31 -8.07
C LEU A 57 -18.27 1.96 -6.59
N VAL A 58 -17.49 2.63 -5.76
CA VAL A 58 -17.54 2.50 -4.31
C VAL A 58 -17.74 3.86 -3.67
N GLN A 59 -18.36 3.87 -2.50
CA GLN A 59 -18.47 5.06 -1.67
C GLN A 59 -17.46 4.96 -0.54
N LEU A 60 -16.68 6.01 -0.36
CA LEU A 60 -15.64 6.10 0.66
C LEU A 60 -15.97 7.24 1.61
N GLN A 61 -15.69 7.04 2.90
CA GLN A 61 -15.63 8.10 3.89
C GLN A 61 -14.25 8.15 4.48
N VAL A 62 -13.56 9.27 4.27
CA VAL A 62 -12.22 9.50 4.80
C VAL A 62 -12.30 10.44 5.99
N THR A 63 -11.81 9.98 7.14
CA THR A 63 -11.82 10.72 8.40
C THR A 63 -10.38 11.10 8.75
N PRO A 64 -10.05 12.40 8.89
CA PRO A 64 -8.73 12.82 9.36
C PRO A 64 -8.43 12.27 10.76
N GLY A 65 -7.25 11.72 10.92
CA GLY A 65 -6.71 11.17 12.15
C GLY A 65 -5.90 12.23 12.89
N ASP A 66 -6.32 12.46 14.12
CA ASP A 66 -5.66 13.17 15.23
C ASP A 66 -6.77 13.54 16.23
N GLY A 67 -7.75 12.65 16.46
CA GLY A 67 -8.92 12.91 17.31
C GLY A 67 -9.59 14.26 17.04
N GLY A 68 -9.50 14.75 15.80
CA GLY A 68 -9.54 16.18 15.52
C GLY A 68 -10.90 16.78 15.81
N LYS A 69 -11.06 17.34 17.02
CA LYS A 69 -12.14 18.24 17.40
C LYS A 69 -12.38 19.21 16.23
N GLY A 70 -13.46 19.00 15.48
CA GLY A 70 -13.95 19.90 14.44
C GLY A 70 -13.73 19.51 12.97
N ARG A 71 -12.96 18.46 12.60
CA ARG A 71 -12.80 18.08 11.18
C ARG A 71 -13.80 17.01 10.75
N ARG A 72 -14.85 17.42 10.03
CA ARG A 72 -15.88 16.52 9.47
C ARG A 72 -15.28 15.47 8.53
N PRO A 73 -15.76 14.21 8.56
CA PRO A 73 -15.44 13.21 7.55
C PRO A 73 -15.78 13.70 6.14
N VAL A 74 -15.00 13.28 5.16
CA VAL A 74 -15.24 13.63 3.75
C VAL A 74 -15.71 12.38 3.02
N ARG A 75 -16.88 12.46 2.41
CA ARG A 75 -17.40 11.40 1.53
C ARG A 75 -16.95 11.63 0.11
N CYS A 76 -16.55 10.58 -0.58
CA CYS A 76 -16.20 10.64 -1.99
C CYS A 76 -16.52 9.31 -2.69
N ALA A 77 -16.84 9.40 -3.98
CA ALA A 77 -16.96 8.23 -4.82
C ALA A 77 -15.56 7.80 -5.29
N GLY A 78 -15.37 6.50 -5.47
CA GLY A 78 -14.17 5.93 -6.05
C GLY A 78 -14.51 4.88 -7.09
N ARG A 79 -13.59 4.64 -8.02
CA ARG A 79 -13.64 3.55 -8.99
C ARG A 79 -12.54 2.55 -8.67
N VAL A 80 -12.90 1.28 -8.56
CA VAL A 80 -11.92 0.20 -8.38
C VAL A 80 -11.11 0.06 -9.68
N THR A 81 -9.79 0.19 -9.60
CA THR A 81 -8.90 0.14 -10.78
C THR A 81 -8.14 -1.16 -10.90
N TRP A 82 -7.81 -1.79 -9.77
CA TRP A 82 -7.17 -3.10 -9.70
C TRP A 82 -7.43 -3.72 -8.33
N VAL A 83 -7.47 -5.05 -8.28
CA VAL A 83 -7.53 -5.83 -7.04
C VAL A 83 -6.49 -6.93 -7.13
N MET A 84 -5.67 -7.05 -6.08
CA MET A 84 -4.62 -8.05 -6.00
C MET A 84 -4.79 -8.84 -4.71
N GLN A 85 -5.07 -10.13 -4.86
CA GLN A 85 -5.02 -11.05 -3.73
C GLN A 85 -3.57 -11.18 -3.28
N ARG A 86 -3.30 -10.83 -2.02
CA ARG A 86 -2.00 -11.12 -1.43
C ARG A 86 -1.89 -12.61 -1.22
N LEU A 87 -0.72 -13.16 -1.49
CA LEU A 87 -0.49 -14.59 -1.32
C LEU A 87 -0.75 -14.99 0.14
N ASP A 88 -1.88 -15.64 0.38
CA ASP A 88 -2.22 -16.15 1.70
C ASP A 88 -1.55 -17.49 1.91
N LEU A 89 -0.43 -17.44 2.61
CA LEU A 89 0.35 -18.61 2.96
C LEU A 89 -0.31 -19.46 4.07
N ARG A 90 -1.55 -19.16 4.49
CA ARG A 90 -2.32 -19.92 5.48
C ARG A 90 -3.26 -20.96 4.87
N GLY A 91 -3.51 -20.92 3.56
CA GLY A 91 -4.40 -21.87 2.87
C GLY A 91 -5.89 -21.74 3.20
N THR A 92 -6.26 -21.02 4.27
CA THR A 92 -7.64 -20.81 4.71
C THR A 92 -7.97 -19.32 4.90
N PRO A 93 -9.24 -18.91 4.70
CA PRO A 93 -9.71 -17.53 4.90
C PRO A 93 -9.39 -16.94 6.28
N PRO A 94 -9.38 -15.59 6.43
CA PRO A 94 -9.69 -14.59 5.41
C PRO A 94 -8.49 -14.23 4.54
N PHE A 95 -8.70 -14.30 3.22
CA PHE A 95 -7.78 -13.73 2.24
C PHE A 95 -7.72 -12.21 2.38
N VAL A 96 -6.60 -11.64 1.96
CA VAL A 96 -6.35 -10.20 2.06
C VAL A 96 -6.09 -9.67 0.68
N PHE A 97 -6.85 -8.66 0.28
CA PHE A 97 -6.76 -8.02 -1.03
C PHE A 97 -6.24 -6.61 -0.86
N ASP A 98 -5.18 -6.27 -1.59
CA ASP A 98 -4.84 -4.86 -1.81
C ASP A 98 -5.67 -4.39 -3.01
N THR A 99 -6.40 -3.28 -2.84
CA THR A 99 -7.36 -2.76 -3.82
C THR A 99 -7.05 -1.30 -4.12
N GLY A 100 -6.75 -1.01 -5.38
CA GLY A 100 -6.52 0.36 -5.83
C GLY A 100 -7.81 1.04 -6.23
N ILE A 101 -8.09 2.19 -5.64
CA ILE A 101 -9.29 2.98 -5.89
C ILE A 101 -8.87 4.37 -6.38
N GLU A 102 -9.36 4.74 -7.56
CA GLU A 102 -9.22 6.08 -8.12
C GLU A 102 -10.41 6.95 -7.66
N PHE A 103 -10.16 8.19 -7.26
CA PHE A 103 -11.25 9.09 -6.86
C PHE A 103 -12.05 9.56 -8.06
N VAL A 104 -13.38 9.49 -7.94
CA VAL A 104 -14.32 10.01 -8.96
C VAL A 104 -14.85 11.34 -8.48
N ASN A 105 -14.54 12.42 -9.21
CA ASN A 105 -14.95 13.80 -8.89
C ASN A 105 -14.72 14.14 -7.39
N PRO A 106 -13.47 14.02 -6.89
CA PRO A 106 -13.20 14.20 -5.46
C PRO A 106 -13.63 15.60 -5.00
N PRO A 107 -14.29 15.72 -3.83
CA PRO A 107 -14.74 17.00 -3.33
C PRO A 107 -13.55 17.93 -3.02
N PRO A 108 -13.76 19.26 -3.09
CA PRO A 108 -12.75 20.24 -2.72
C PRO A 108 -12.20 19.96 -1.31
N GLY A 109 -10.88 19.98 -1.17
CA GLY A 109 -10.21 19.78 0.11
C GLY A 109 -10.03 18.32 0.55
N LEU A 110 -10.54 17.31 -0.18
CA LEU A 110 -10.17 15.91 0.08
C LEU A 110 -8.65 15.75 0.03
N ARG A 111 -8.01 16.29 -1.01
CA ARG A 111 -6.55 16.23 -1.20
C ARG A 111 -5.80 16.80 -0.01
N GLN A 112 -6.17 17.98 0.47
CA GLN A 112 -5.52 18.66 1.61
C GLN A 112 -5.67 17.90 2.93
N ARG A 113 -6.70 17.05 3.06
CA ARG A 113 -6.99 16.29 4.28
C ARG A 113 -6.32 14.93 4.31
N VAL A 114 -6.16 14.31 3.14
CA VAL A 114 -5.67 12.94 3.01
C VAL A 114 -4.20 12.90 2.63
N ILE A 115 -3.69 13.97 2.01
CA ILE A 115 -2.32 14.04 1.52
C ILE A 115 -1.50 14.94 2.44
N PRO A 116 -0.41 14.43 3.04
CA PRO A 116 0.51 15.25 3.82
C PRO A 116 1.07 16.43 3.03
N ALA A 117 1.24 17.58 3.69
CA ALA A 117 1.93 18.73 3.11
C ALA A 117 3.34 18.29 2.64
N GLY A 118 3.67 18.54 1.37
CA GLY A 118 4.93 18.11 0.75
C GLY A 118 4.81 16.93 -0.23
N ALA A 119 3.62 16.38 -0.44
CA ALA A 119 3.33 15.49 -1.58
C ALA A 119 3.27 16.29 -2.89
N GLY A 120 4.41 16.78 -3.34
CA GLY A 120 4.51 17.44 -4.64
C GLY A 120 4.27 16.46 -5.80
N PRO A 121 4.12 17.00 -7.02
CA PRO A 121 4.20 16.18 -8.23
C PRO A 121 5.48 15.33 -8.22
N VAL A 122 5.38 14.08 -8.68
CA VAL A 122 6.58 13.24 -8.85
C VAL A 122 7.39 13.90 -9.93
N THR A 123 8.58 14.41 -9.60
CA THR A 123 9.55 14.75 -10.64
C THR A 123 9.93 13.43 -11.32
N PRO A 124 9.58 13.23 -12.60
CA PRO A 124 9.98 12.02 -13.32
C PRO A 124 11.51 11.99 -13.34
N GLY A 125 12.12 10.92 -12.83
CA GLY A 125 13.58 10.74 -12.89
C GLY A 125 14.29 10.51 -11.55
N ARG A 126 13.60 10.57 -10.40
CA ARG A 126 14.26 10.24 -9.12
C ARG A 126 14.30 8.71 -8.93
N THR A 127 15.44 8.11 -9.23
CA THR A 127 15.70 6.67 -9.17
C THR A 127 15.39 6.09 -7.79
N THR A 128 14.42 5.19 -7.71
CA THR A 128 14.18 4.34 -6.54
C THR A 128 15.39 3.42 -6.38
N ARG A 129 16.20 3.62 -5.34
CA ARG A 129 17.29 2.68 -5.05
C ARG A 129 16.67 1.39 -4.52
N SER A 130 16.74 0.32 -5.32
CA SER A 130 16.30 -1.01 -4.94
C SER A 130 17.50 -1.86 -4.56
N LEU A 131 17.49 -2.41 -3.35
CA LEU A 131 18.39 -3.45 -2.91
C LEU A 131 17.70 -4.80 -3.12
N ARG A 132 18.19 -5.58 -4.07
CA ARG A 132 17.76 -6.97 -4.24
C ARG A 132 18.47 -7.81 -3.19
N LEU A 133 17.71 -8.51 -2.36
CA LEU A 133 18.29 -9.52 -1.47
C LEU A 133 18.26 -10.87 -2.19
N GLY A 134 19.15 -11.79 -1.81
CA GLY A 134 19.18 -13.13 -2.39
C GLY A 134 17.83 -13.83 -2.22
N PRO A 135 17.28 -14.47 -3.27
CA PRO A 135 16.08 -15.26 -3.14
C PRO A 135 16.29 -16.41 -2.15
N ALA A 136 15.22 -16.88 -1.53
CA ALA A 136 15.26 -18.02 -0.64
C ALA A 136 14.16 -19.02 -1.01
N VAL A 137 14.54 -20.27 -1.19
CA VAL A 137 13.58 -21.38 -1.29
C VAL A 137 13.27 -21.85 0.13
N ILE A 138 12.00 -21.82 0.51
CA ILE A 138 11.53 -22.26 1.82
C ILE A 138 10.38 -23.22 1.58
N ARG A 139 10.57 -24.49 1.96
CA ARG A 139 9.58 -25.58 1.77
C ARG A 139 9.10 -25.70 0.31
N GLY A 140 10.06 -25.72 -0.63
CA GLY A 140 9.79 -25.86 -2.06
C GLY A 140 9.24 -24.61 -2.75
N ARG A 141 8.96 -23.52 -2.02
CA ARG A 141 8.48 -22.26 -2.60
C ARG A 141 9.58 -21.21 -2.60
N GLU A 142 9.77 -20.55 -3.75
CA GLU A 142 10.74 -19.46 -3.89
C GLU A 142 10.16 -18.13 -3.37
N TYR A 143 10.94 -17.44 -2.55
CA TYR A 143 10.65 -16.11 -2.05
C TYR A 143 11.72 -15.12 -2.57
N VAL A 144 11.26 -14.09 -3.26
CA VAL A 144 12.11 -13.05 -3.87
C VAL A 144 11.92 -11.72 -3.11
N PRO A 145 12.75 -11.44 -2.10
CA PRO A 145 12.74 -10.17 -1.37
C PRO A 145 13.33 -9.00 -2.18
N ARG A 146 12.73 -7.82 -2.01
CA ARG A 146 13.20 -6.54 -2.53
C ARG A 146 13.04 -5.47 -1.46
N ILE A 147 14.09 -4.68 -1.24
CA ILE A 147 14.02 -3.49 -0.40
C ILE A 147 14.09 -2.28 -1.30
N GLU A 148 13.11 -1.40 -1.21
CA GLU A 148 13.01 -0.19 -2.01
C GLU A 148 13.15 1.04 -1.11
N ARG A 149 13.96 2.02 -1.53
CA ARG A 149 14.05 3.32 -0.88
C ARG A 149 13.23 4.33 -1.66
N SER A 150 12.12 4.77 -1.08
CA SER A 150 11.25 5.80 -1.65
C SER A 150 11.79 7.20 -1.28
N PRO A 151 12.29 7.99 -2.24
CA PRO A 151 12.64 9.38 -1.96
C PRO A 151 11.38 10.18 -1.62
N GLY A 152 11.36 10.82 -0.45
CA GLY A 152 10.23 11.67 -0.01
C GLY A 152 9.22 11.03 0.94
N SER A 153 9.40 9.76 1.32
CA SER A 153 8.60 9.13 2.39
C SER A 153 9.31 9.23 3.76
N PRO A 154 8.60 9.54 4.87
CA PRO A 154 9.18 9.49 6.21
C PRO A 154 9.57 8.04 6.59
N ALA A 155 8.83 7.05 6.10
CA ALA A 155 9.24 5.65 6.14
C ALA A 155 10.16 5.37 4.94
N ARG A 156 11.46 5.37 5.20
CA ARG A 156 12.50 5.42 4.17
C ARG A 156 12.70 4.10 3.43
N TRP A 157 12.26 2.97 3.98
CA TRP A 157 12.56 1.65 3.45
C TRP A 157 11.30 0.79 3.35
N HIS A 158 11.05 0.22 2.17
CA HIS A 158 9.89 -0.62 1.89
C HIS A 158 10.38 -2.03 1.54
N LEU A 159 10.04 -3.02 2.36
CA LEU A 159 10.32 -4.41 2.08
C LEU A 159 9.11 -5.04 1.38
N VAL A 160 9.35 -5.53 0.17
CA VAL A 160 8.40 -6.36 -0.58
C VAL A 160 8.97 -7.76 -0.68
N ILE A 161 8.19 -8.77 -0.33
CA ILE A 161 8.56 -10.18 -0.56
C ILE A 161 7.55 -10.74 -1.53
N LEU A 162 8.04 -11.21 -2.67
CA LEU A 162 7.27 -11.92 -3.68
C LEU A 162 7.42 -13.41 -3.44
N ALA A 163 6.38 -14.19 -3.65
CA ALA A 163 6.46 -15.63 -3.82
C ALA A 163 5.70 -16.00 -5.09
N GLU A 164 6.35 -16.76 -5.99
CA GLU A 164 5.81 -17.07 -7.32
C GLU A 164 5.36 -15.81 -8.09
N GLY A 165 6.12 -14.72 -7.94
CA GLY A 165 5.82 -13.43 -8.57
C GLY A 165 4.71 -12.61 -7.87
N VAL A 166 4.05 -13.13 -6.84
CA VAL A 166 2.95 -12.44 -6.13
C VAL A 166 3.43 -11.86 -4.79
N PRO A 167 3.13 -10.59 -4.47
CA PRO A 167 3.45 -10.02 -3.16
C PRO A 167 2.79 -10.78 -2.00
N CYS A 168 3.61 -11.39 -1.14
CA CYS A 168 3.17 -12.01 0.11
C CYS A 168 3.46 -11.11 1.33
N LEU A 169 4.52 -10.30 1.30
CA LEU A 169 4.83 -9.28 2.31
C LEU A 169 5.03 -7.91 1.62
N SER A 170 4.57 -6.83 2.25
CA SER A 170 4.73 -5.44 1.77
C SER A 170 4.59 -4.52 2.98
N GLU A 171 5.72 -4.11 3.54
CA GLU A 171 5.77 -3.38 4.81
C GLU A 171 6.86 -2.30 4.81
N HIS A 172 6.61 -1.19 5.50
CA HIS A 172 7.52 -0.08 5.61
C HIS A 172 8.31 -0.11 6.93
N TYR A 173 9.57 0.27 6.86
CA TYR A 173 10.53 0.21 7.96
C TYR A 173 11.28 1.54 8.11
N PRO A 174 11.66 1.91 9.35
CA PRO A 174 12.37 3.16 9.62
C PRO A 174 13.82 3.14 9.09
N SER A 175 14.42 1.96 8.93
CA SER A 175 15.81 1.80 8.50
C SER A 175 16.01 0.56 7.61
N GLU A 176 17.08 0.56 6.83
CA GLU A 176 17.51 -0.59 6.01
C GLU A 176 17.75 -1.82 6.88
N ARG A 177 18.42 -1.62 8.02
CA ARG A 177 18.68 -2.66 9.02
C ARG A 177 17.38 -3.28 9.55
N ALA A 178 16.34 -2.48 9.78
CA ALA A 178 15.04 -2.97 10.21
C ALA A 178 14.35 -3.79 9.11
N ALA A 179 14.42 -3.36 7.85
CA ALA A 179 13.91 -4.13 6.71
C ALA A 179 14.66 -5.46 6.52
N LEU A 180 15.99 -5.48 6.66
CA LEU A 180 16.81 -6.69 6.60
C LEU A 180 16.50 -7.66 7.76
N ALA A 181 16.33 -7.13 8.97
CA ALA A 181 15.93 -7.92 10.13
C ALA A 181 14.54 -8.54 9.94
N ALA A 182 13.62 -7.80 9.33
CA ALA A 182 12.29 -8.31 8.99
C ALA A 182 12.33 -9.42 7.96
N TRP A 183 13.16 -9.31 6.92
CA TRP A 183 13.40 -10.41 5.98
C TRP A 183 13.94 -11.66 6.70
N THR A 184 14.92 -11.49 7.56
CA THR A 184 15.49 -12.59 8.36
C THR A 184 14.43 -13.26 9.24
N ARG A 185 13.58 -12.47 9.91
CA ARG A 185 12.47 -12.95 10.72
C ARG A 185 11.45 -13.70 9.87
N PHE A 186 11.08 -13.17 8.71
CA PHE A 186 10.16 -13.81 7.77
C PHE A 186 10.67 -15.20 7.36
N ARG A 187 11.95 -15.31 6.98
CA ARG A 187 12.57 -16.61 6.63
C ARG A 187 12.45 -17.61 7.78
N ARG A 188 12.83 -17.21 9.00
CA ARG A 188 12.77 -18.06 10.19
C ARG A 188 11.34 -18.52 10.51
N GLN A 189 10.37 -17.62 10.41
CA GLN A 189 8.96 -17.95 10.65
C GLN A 189 8.41 -18.92 9.62
N ARG A 190 8.79 -18.78 8.34
CA ARG A 190 8.33 -19.66 7.25
C ARG A 190 9.03 -21.02 7.24
N ALA A 191 10.25 -21.10 7.76
CA ALA A 191 10.94 -22.38 7.93
C ALA A 191 10.39 -23.20 9.11
N LYS A 192 9.80 -22.55 10.13
CA LYS A 192 9.24 -23.21 11.32
C LYS A 192 7.81 -23.71 11.18
N ARG A 193 7.03 -23.11 10.28
CA ARG A 193 5.65 -23.52 9.97
C ARG A 193 5.69 -24.57 8.88
#